data_AF-A0A1J4JBB0-F1
#
_entry.id   AF-A0A1J4JBB0-F1
#
_cell.length_a   1.000
_cell.length_b   1.000
_cell.length_c   1.000
_cell.angle_alpha   90.00
_cell.angle_beta   90.00
_cell.angle_gamma   90.00
#
_symmetry.space_group_name_H-M   'P 1'
#
loop_
_entity.id
_entity.type
_entity.pdbx_description
1 polymer ?
#
loop_
_entity_poly.entity_id
_entity_poly.type
_entity_poly.pdbx_seq_one_letter_code
_entity_poly.pdbx_strand_id
1 'polypeptide(L)'
;MSEKVYISSKLLQSDSENNSPINPIFRARKKNQMKQKMHPQPPPPSPSSSRSSSRIPTPTPTPQPMKRKRHSFCSRFFSTVIPILIIGILIYFLCHYILNYMSRVVYCSDDIRLRKCVECPEHGTCLGGELKCDDGYIKSGNLCIIDEKHHLEVSKLYLKIIAYIASDINEYCNESNPVYQETIFEKFGKSEYYKSAMKMVKTSGRGSEYEIEHNHGIYISFNPILNTKCKAKKFVEENMTTLILIGVLILLLLVLIVSVIMKSRENSEVKRYAQAIVRQLLSDRKGKFRYATDFELTETNSLSKRWNEIVHEVERNPLVITLNGLKGKKWGIEH
;
A
#
# COMPACT_ATOMS: atom_id res chain seq x y z
N MET A 1 59.98 1.11 5.25
CA MET A 1 59.82 2.46 5.82
C MET A 1 58.82 3.21 4.95
N SER A 2 57.55 3.18 5.33
CA SER A 2 56.50 4.03 4.73
C SER A 2 55.59 4.48 5.86
N GLU A 3 55.60 5.78 6.08
CA GLU A 3 54.91 6.50 7.13
C GLU A 3 53.43 6.63 6.78
N LYS A 4 52.54 6.06 7.61
CA LYS A 4 51.09 6.29 7.51
C LYS A 4 50.75 7.50 8.38
N VAL A 5 50.45 8.62 7.73
CA VAL A 5 49.91 9.81 8.37
C VAL A 5 48.44 9.57 8.69
N TYR A 6 48.14 9.44 9.98
CA TYR A 6 46.79 9.45 10.54
C TYR A 6 46.36 10.91 10.73
N ILE A 7 45.42 11.40 9.91
CA ILE A 7 44.78 12.70 10.17
C ILE A 7 43.55 12.45 11.04
N SER A 8 43.66 12.91 12.27
CA SER A 8 42.59 12.98 13.28
C SER A 8 41.66 14.15 12.94
N SER A 9 40.40 13.86 12.65
CA SER A 9 39.35 14.87 12.49
C SER A 9 38.41 14.84 13.70
N LYS A 10 38.72 15.69 14.67
CA LYS A 10 37.87 16.03 15.82
C LYS A 10 37.83 17.56 15.92
N LEU A 11 36.65 18.08 16.26
CA LEU A 11 36.27 19.48 16.47
C LEU A 11 35.92 20.32 15.22
N LEU A 12 34.61 20.40 14.97
CA LEU A 12 33.89 21.68 14.93
C LEU A 12 32.44 21.42 15.33
N GLN A 13 32.20 21.57 16.64
CA GLN A 13 30.88 21.84 17.21
C GLN A 13 30.57 23.30 16.88
N SER A 14 29.52 23.52 16.10
CA SER A 14 28.90 24.83 15.91
C SER A 14 27.43 24.66 16.25
N ASP A 15 27.04 25.30 17.34
CA ASP A 15 25.68 25.38 17.82
C ASP A 15 24.78 26.03 16.76
N SER A 16 23.68 25.36 16.42
CA SER A 16 22.51 25.94 15.77
C SER A 16 21.29 25.44 16.55
N GLU A 17 20.94 26.21 17.57
CA GLU A 17 19.65 26.16 18.24
C GLU A 17 18.54 26.61 17.29
N ASN A 18 17.37 26.00 17.49
CA ASN A 18 16.03 26.40 17.02
C ASN A 18 15.69 26.18 15.55
N ASN A 19 15.56 24.91 15.17
CA ASN A 19 14.53 24.49 14.21
C ASN A 19 13.64 23.43 14.88
N SER A 20 12.47 23.87 15.35
CA SER A 20 11.41 22.95 15.76
C SER A 20 11.01 22.08 14.56
N PRO A 21 11.02 20.75 14.68
CA PRO A 21 10.48 19.90 13.64
C PRO A 21 8.96 20.09 13.63
N ILE A 22 8.45 20.75 12.59
CA ILE A 22 7.05 20.63 12.20
C ILE A 22 6.88 19.17 11.78
N ASN A 23 6.50 18.33 12.74
CA ASN A 23 6.04 16.98 12.53
C ASN A 23 4.72 17.07 11.73
N PRO A 24 4.65 16.63 10.46
CA PRO A 24 3.37 16.33 9.88
C PRO A 24 2.88 15.05 10.55
N ILE A 25 2.11 15.19 11.64
CA ILE A 25 1.26 14.12 12.18
C ILE A 25 0.13 13.90 11.17
N PHE A 26 0.45 13.38 9.99
CA PHE A 26 -0.50 12.63 9.18
C PHE A 26 -0.55 11.22 9.76
N ARG A 27 -1.15 11.13 10.95
CA ARG A 27 -1.64 9.86 11.48
C ARG A 27 -2.78 9.46 10.55
N ALA A 28 -2.46 8.69 9.53
CA ALA A 28 -3.42 7.99 8.69
C ALA A 28 -4.31 7.17 9.63
N ARG A 29 -5.47 7.73 9.96
CA ARG A 29 -6.51 7.07 10.74
C ARG A 29 -7.06 5.99 9.82
N LYS A 30 -6.40 4.82 9.86
CA LYS A 30 -6.85 3.58 9.22
C LYS A 30 -8.20 3.26 9.85
N LYS A 31 -9.28 3.76 9.23
CA LYS A 31 -10.64 3.33 9.54
C LYS A 31 -10.69 1.85 9.18
N ASN A 32 -10.48 1.01 10.19
CA ASN A 32 -10.96 -0.36 10.20
C ASN A 32 -12.49 -0.28 10.10
N GLN A 33 -13.01 -0.16 8.88
CA GLN A 33 -14.38 -0.56 8.60
C GLN A 33 -14.42 -2.08 8.73
N MET A 34 -14.79 -2.53 9.93
CA MET A 34 -15.41 -3.82 10.09
C MET A 34 -16.54 -3.91 9.07
N LYS A 35 -16.36 -4.86 8.15
CA LYS A 35 -17.31 -5.29 7.15
C LYS A 35 -18.51 -5.91 7.88
N GLN A 36 -19.43 -5.07 8.37
CA GLN A 36 -20.75 -5.52 8.79
C GLN A 36 -21.47 -6.02 7.53
N LYS A 37 -21.72 -7.33 7.53
CA LYS A 37 -22.49 -8.08 6.56
C LYS A 37 -23.94 -7.58 6.63
N MET A 38 -24.29 -6.59 5.81
CA MET A 38 -25.67 -6.13 5.64
C MET A 38 -26.48 -7.20 4.92
N HIS A 39 -27.59 -7.59 5.55
CA HIS A 39 -28.68 -8.32 4.92
C HIS A 39 -29.24 -7.53 3.73
N PRO A 40 -29.63 -8.19 2.62
CA PRO A 40 -30.26 -7.53 1.48
C PRO A 40 -31.67 -7.07 1.83
N GLN A 41 -31.92 -5.76 1.70
CA GLN A 41 -33.27 -5.18 1.62
C GLN A 41 -33.85 -5.37 0.21
N PRO A 42 -35.18 -5.54 0.08
CA PRO A 42 -35.86 -5.78 -1.18
C PRO A 42 -35.90 -4.55 -2.10
N PRO A 43 -36.04 -4.75 -3.42
CA PRO A 43 -36.01 -3.67 -4.41
C PRO A 43 -37.22 -2.73 -4.32
N PRO A 44 -37.06 -1.44 -4.67
CA PRO A 44 -38.14 -0.48 -4.71
C PRO A 44 -39.12 -0.75 -5.87
N PRO A 45 -40.42 -0.42 -5.71
CA PRO A 45 -41.41 -0.59 -6.76
C PRO A 45 -41.28 0.46 -7.87
N SER A 46 -41.56 0.00 -9.08
CA SER A 46 -41.57 0.72 -10.35
C SER A 46 -42.51 1.95 -10.36
N PRO A 47 -42.18 3.02 -11.09
CA PRO A 47 -43.09 4.14 -11.30
C PRO A 47 -44.17 3.78 -12.32
N SER A 48 -45.42 3.73 -11.84
CA SER A 48 -46.63 3.63 -12.65
C SER A 48 -46.93 4.92 -13.40
N SER A 49 -47.27 4.75 -14.67
CA SER A 49 -47.80 5.72 -15.61
C SER A 49 -49.22 6.20 -15.27
N SER A 50 -49.53 7.46 -15.57
CA SER A 50 -50.85 7.98 -15.99
C SER A 50 -50.68 9.48 -16.33
N ARG A 51 -50.85 9.98 -17.57
CA ARG A 51 -51.98 9.98 -18.52
C ARG A 51 -52.92 11.19 -18.31
N SER A 52 -52.77 12.17 -19.22
CA SER A 52 -53.83 12.99 -19.87
C SER A 52 -54.69 13.93 -18.97
N SER A 53 -55.44 14.95 -19.37
CA SER A 53 -55.96 15.47 -20.65
C SER A 53 -56.67 16.84 -20.43
N SER A 54 -56.90 17.58 -21.53
CA SER A 54 -58.02 18.51 -21.88
C SER A 54 -58.35 19.74 -21.01
N ARG A 55 -58.32 20.98 -21.56
CA ARG A 55 -59.44 21.76 -22.18
C ARG A 55 -60.70 21.82 -21.29
N ILE A 56 -61.35 22.96 -21.04
CA ILE A 56 -62.18 23.79 -21.95
C ILE A 56 -62.52 25.14 -21.21
N PRO A 57 -62.84 26.25 -21.91
CA PRO A 57 -63.18 27.57 -21.35
C PRO A 57 -64.69 27.71 -21.05
N THR A 58 -65.18 28.95 -20.78
CA THR A 58 -66.60 29.44 -20.82
C THR A 58 -67.25 29.61 -19.43
N PRO A 59 -68.29 30.46 -19.25
CA PRO A 59 -68.47 31.87 -19.60
C PRO A 59 -68.78 32.77 -18.38
N THR A 60 -68.76 34.08 -18.66
CA THR A 60 -69.37 35.23 -17.98
C THR A 60 -70.71 34.96 -17.28
N PRO A 61 -70.98 35.68 -16.16
CA PRO A 61 -72.14 36.57 -16.16
C PRO A 61 -71.87 37.97 -15.57
N THR A 62 -72.50 38.95 -16.21
CA THR A 62 -72.68 40.37 -15.85
C THR A 62 -73.97 40.54 -15.02
N PRO A 63 -74.41 41.74 -14.57
CA PRO A 63 -73.80 42.83 -13.81
C PRO A 63 -74.56 43.12 -12.48
N GLN A 64 -73.96 43.85 -11.53
CA GLN A 64 -74.74 44.79 -10.69
C GLN A 64 -73.99 46.11 -10.43
N PRO A 65 -74.65 47.28 -10.58
CA PRO A 65 -74.04 48.58 -10.41
C PRO A 65 -74.19 49.07 -8.97
N MET A 66 -73.14 48.90 -8.16
CA MET A 66 -73.03 49.65 -6.91
C MET A 66 -72.12 50.87 -7.10
N LYS A 67 -72.78 52.04 -7.09
CA LYS A 67 -72.20 53.38 -6.96
C LYS A 67 -71.20 53.40 -5.80
N ARG A 68 -69.93 53.17 -6.08
CA ARG A 68 -68.85 53.34 -5.11
C ARG A 68 -68.21 54.70 -5.35
N LYS A 69 -68.39 55.58 -4.35
CA LYS A 69 -67.83 56.92 -4.30
C LYS A 69 -66.35 56.90 -4.73
N ARG A 70 -66.05 57.64 -5.81
CA ARG A 70 -64.69 58.10 -6.13
C ARG A 70 -64.24 59.05 -5.02
N HIS A 71 -63.75 58.51 -3.91
CA HIS A 71 -62.91 59.25 -2.99
C HIS A 71 -61.49 58.74 -3.12
N SER A 72 -60.70 59.47 -3.92
CA SER A 72 -59.34 59.91 -3.60
C SER A 72 -58.53 59.00 -2.66
N PHE A 73 -58.36 57.73 -3.01
CA PHE A 73 -57.50 56.81 -2.24
C PHE A 73 -56.11 56.66 -2.88
N CYS A 74 -55.98 56.90 -4.19
CA CYS A 74 -54.68 56.89 -4.86
C CYS A 74 -53.76 58.03 -4.39
N SER A 75 -54.29 59.24 -4.16
CA SER A 75 -53.43 60.40 -3.85
C SER A 75 -52.75 60.30 -2.48
N ARG A 76 -53.43 59.78 -1.46
CA ARG A 76 -52.84 59.67 -0.11
C ARG A 76 -51.86 58.52 0.03
N PHE A 77 -52.11 57.38 -0.60
CA PHE A 77 -51.16 56.25 -0.58
C PHE A 77 -49.85 56.61 -1.29
N PHE A 78 -49.89 57.24 -2.47
CA PHE A 78 -48.66 57.68 -3.12
C PHE A 78 -47.96 58.79 -2.33
N SER A 79 -48.70 59.69 -1.67
CA SER A 79 -48.11 60.75 -0.85
C SER A 79 -47.42 60.26 0.43
N THR A 80 -47.83 59.13 1.03
CA THR A 80 -47.18 58.61 2.25
C THR A 80 -46.23 57.44 1.99
N VAL A 81 -46.51 56.59 1.01
CA VAL A 81 -45.69 55.39 0.74
C VAL A 81 -44.42 55.73 -0.03
N ILE A 82 -44.48 56.63 -1.02
CA ILE A 82 -43.31 57.05 -1.81
C ILE A 82 -42.19 57.63 -0.92
N PRO A 83 -42.44 58.60 -0.01
CA PRO A 83 -41.37 59.15 0.81
C PRO A 83 -40.75 58.11 1.77
N ILE A 84 -41.55 57.18 2.31
CA ILE A 84 -41.03 56.08 3.17
C ILE A 84 -40.11 55.16 2.36
N LEU A 85 -40.48 54.83 1.12
CA LEU A 85 -39.63 54.04 0.22
C LEU A 85 -38.32 54.75 -0.13
N ILE A 86 -38.36 56.05 -0.43
CA ILE A 86 -37.17 56.86 -0.71
C ILE A 86 -36.25 56.91 0.50
N ILE A 87 -36.79 57.15 1.70
CA ILE A 87 -36.02 57.15 2.95
C ILE A 87 -35.37 55.78 3.20
N GLY A 88 -36.12 54.69 2.98
CA GLY A 88 -35.59 53.32 3.11
C GLY A 88 -34.43 53.05 2.15
N ILE A 89 -34.55 53.48 0.89
CA ILE A 89 -33.48 53.37 -0.11
C ILE A 89 -32.26 54.20 0.29
N LEU A 90 -32.45 55.44 0.76
CA LEU A 90 -31.35 56.30 1.22
C LEU A 90 -30.62 55.70 2.42
N ILE A 91 -31.35 55.16 3.41
CA ILE A 91 -30.75 54.49 4.56
C ILE A 91 -29.97 53.25 4.11
N TYR A 92 -30.51 52.46 3.18
CA TYR A 92 -29.80 51.32 2.61
C TYR A 92 -28.48 51.71 1.94
N PHE A 93 -28.51 52.74 1.06
CA PHE A 93 -27.29 53.25 0.43
C PHE A 93 -26.30 53.83 1.43
N LEU A 94 -26.78 54.54 2.46
CA LEU A 94 -25.94 55.10 3.52
C LEU A 94 -25.27 53.98 4.34
N CYS A 95 -26.02 52.96 4.74
CA CYS A 95 -25.48 51.79 5.45
C CYS A 95 -24.47 51.03 4.58
N HIS A 96 -24.79 50.77 3.31
CA HIS A 96 -23.87 50.12 2.38
C HIS A 96 -22.59 50.95 2.16
N TYR A 97 -22.72 52.27 2.07
CA TYR A 97 -21.59 53.19 1.98
C TYR A 97 -20.72 53.16 3.23
N ILE A 98 -21.32 53.25 4.43
CA ILE A 98 -20.58 53.20 5.71
C ILE A 98 -19.89 51.84 5.88
N LEU A 99 -20.55 50.73 5.55
CA LEU A 99 -19.96 49.40 5.64
C LEU A 99 -18.78 49.21 4.68
N ASN A 100 -18.87 49.74 3.44
CA ASN A 100 -17.77 49.70 2.48
C ASN A 100 -16.64 50.69 2.80
N TYR A 101 -16.96 51.82 3.44
CA TYR A 101 -15.95 52.80 3.86
C TYR A 101 -15.19 52.33 5.10
N MET A 102 -15.89 51.78 6.09
CA MET A 102 -15.28 51.23 7.32
C MET A 102 -14.48 49.95 7.10
N SER A 103 -14.67 49.24 5.98
CA SER A 103 -13.93 48.01 5.66
C SER A 103 -12.58 48.24 4.97
N ARG A 104 -12.21 49.49 4.66
CA ARG A 104 -10.83 49.81 4.24
C ARG A 104 -9.92 49.91 5.45
N VAL A 105 -9.59 48.74 6.00
CA VAL A 105 -8.51 48.59 6.97
C VAL A 105 -7.21 48.91 6.24
N VAL A 106 -6.50 49.94 6.69
CA VAL A 106 -5.19 50.32 6.15
C VAL A 106 -4.11 49.60 6.94
N TYR A 107 -3.30 48.81 6.26
CA TYR A 107 -2.18 48.10 6.89
C TYR A 107 -0.98 49.04 7.04
N CYS A 108 -0.20 48.85 8.09
CA CYS A 108 1.05 49.56 8.27
C CYS A 108 2.05 49.06 7.24
N SER A 109 2.70 49.98 6.53
CA SER A 109 3.76 49.69 5.58
C SER A 109 4.91 50.68 5.79
N ASP A 110 6.15 50.26 5.54
CA ASP A 110 7.34 51.06 5.84
C ASP A 110 7.39 52.38 5.03
N ASP A 111 6.73 52.37 3.87
CA ASP A 111 6.57 53.48 2.93
C ASP A 111 5.54 54.52 3.38
N ILE A 112 4.63 54.20 4.32
CA ILE A 112 3.55 55.11 4.74
C ILE A 112 3.46 55.20 6.27
N ARG A 113 3.92 56.33 6.83
CA ARG A 113 3.74 56.65 8.26
C ARG A 113 2.33 57.19 8.55
N LEU A 114 1.33 56.32 8.55
CA LEU A 114 -0.02 56.64 9.03
C LEU A 114 -0.12 56.44 10.55
N ARG A 115 -0.79 57.38 11.24
CA ARG A 115 -0.97 57.31 12.71
C ARG A 115 -1.95 56.22 13.18
N LYS A 116 -2.77 55.67 12.29
CA LYS A 116 -3.77 54.63 12.57
C LYS A 116 -3.77 53.61 11.45
N CYS A 117 -2.97 52.57 11.60
CA CYS A 117 -2.90 51.44 10.69
C CYS A 117 -2.88 50.13 11.50
N VAL A 118 -3.24 49.02 10.85
CA VAL A 118 -3.18 47.68 11.44
C VAL A 118 -1.85 47.03 11.05
N GLU A 119 -1.21 46.34 11.99
CA GLU A 119 0.03 45.62 11.71
C GLU A 119 -0.15 44.63 10.55
N CYS A 120 0.92 44.43 9.78
CA CYS A 120 0.87 43.49 8.67
C CYS A 120 0.79 42.06 9.24
N PRO A 121 -0.24 41.27 8.90
CA PRO A 121 -0.40 39.91 9.41
C PRO A 121 0.70 38.98 8.89
N GLU A 122 0.93 37.88 9.59
CA GLU A 122 1.85 36.83 9.14
C GLU A 122 1.45 36.29 7.76
N HIS A 123 2.45 35.89 6.96
CA HIS A 123 2.29 35.41 5.59
C HIS A 123 1.63 36.42 4.64
N GLY A 124 1.77 37.71 4.95
CA GLY A 124 1.32 38.81 4.15
C GLY A 124 2.43 39.84 3.93
N THR A 125 2.44 40.43 2.74
CA THR A 125 3.24 41.60 2.40
C THR A 125 2.31 42.81 2.29
N CYS A 126 2.59 43.87 3.05
CA CYS A 126 1.79 45.11 3.05
C CYS A 126 2.55 46.21 2.32
N LEU A 127 2.01 46.68 1.20
CA LEU A 127 2.59 47.76 0.39
C LEU A 127 1.51 48.79 0.07
N GLY A 128 1.78 50.07 0.27
CA GLY A 128 0.79 51.12 0.03
C GLY A 128 -0.48 51.02 0.91
N GLY A 129 -0.39 50.35 2.06
CA GLY A 129 -1.53 50.05 2.92
C GLY A 129 -2.45 48.92 2.45
N GLU A 130 -2.08 48.20 1.38
CA GLU A 130 -2.79 47.02 0.90
C GLU A 130 -2.11 45.72 1.33
N LEU A 131 -2.89 44.78 1.86
CA LEU A 131 -2.43 43.43 2.22
C LEU A 131 -2.45 42.52 0.98
N LYS A 132 -1.29 42.00 0.60
CA LYS A 132 -1.11 40.92 -0.37
C LYS A 132 -0.60 39.67 0.35
N CYS A 133 -1.39 38.60 0.35
CA CYS A 133 -0.97 37.34 0.96
C CYS A 133 0.12 36.65 0.12
N ASP A 134 1.02 35.94 0.81
CA ASP A 134 2.07 35.13 0.19
C ASP A 134 1.46 33.96 -0.61
N ASP A 135 2.25 33.39 -1.52
CA ASP A 135 1.81 32.25 -2.34
C ASP A 135 1.30 31.08 -1.47
N GLY A 136 0.08 30.64 -1.74
CA GLY A 136 -0.61 29.57 -1.00
C GLY A 136 -1.45 30.04 0.20
N TYR A 137 -1.54 31.35 0.41
CA TYR A 137 -2.45 31.96 1.38
C TYR A 137 -3.51 32.81 0.67
N ILE A 138 -4.73 32.81 1.21
CA ILE A 138 -5.84 33.65 0.77
C ILE A 138 -6.20 34.65 1.86
N LYS A 139 -6.65 35.83 1.43
CA LYS A 139 -7.11 36.87 2.33
C LYS A 139 -8.47 36.51 2.91
N SER A 140 -8.55 36.38 4.22
CA SER A 140 -9.80 36.19 4.97
C SER A 140 -9.94 37.29 6.02
N GLY A 141 -10.72 38.33 5.67
CA GLY A 141 -10.81 39.55 6.46
C GLY A 141 -9.46 40.27 6.53
N ASN A 142 -8.88 40.32 7.73
CA ASN A 142 -7.60 40.98 8.00
C ASN A 142 -6.40 40.03 8.17
N LEU A 143 -6.60 38.74 7.87
CA LEU A 143 -5.58 37.71 8.02
C LEU A 143 -5.33 37.01 6.69
N CYS A 144 -4.12 36.50 6.52
CA CYS A 144 -3.78 35.56 5.47
C CYS A 144 -3.92 34.14 6.04
N ILE A 145 -4.88 33.38 5.51
CA ILE A 145 -5.11 31.99 5.92
C ILE A 145 -4.66 31.05 4.80
N ILE A 146 -4.26 29.83 5.16
CA ILE A 146 -3.85 28.82 4.18
C ILE A 146 -5.02 28.56 3.21
N ASP A 147 -4.74 28.63 1.91
CA ASP A 147 -5.70 28.18 0.90
C ASP A 147 -5.69 26.65 0.86
N GLU A 148 -6.66 26.04 1.54
CA GLU A 148 -6.78 24.58 1.62
C GLU A 148 -6.83 23.91 0.24
N LYS A 149 -7.47 24.57 -0.74
CA LYS A 149 -7.58 24.04 -2.11
C LYS A 149 -6.24 24.09 -2.81
N HIS A 150 -5.55 25.23 -2.73
CA HIS A 150 -4.20 25.36 -3.27
C HIS A 150 -3.24 24.37 -2.61
N HIS A 151 -3.24 24.26 -1.28
CA HIS A 151 -2.41 23.32 -0.54
C HIS A 151 -2.67 21.86 -0.95
N LEU A 152 -3.93 21.48 -1.17
CA LEU A 152 -4.30 20.14 -1.63
C LEU A 152 -3.77 19.84 -3.04
N GLU A 153 -3.93 20.77 -3.99
CA GLU A 153 -3.44 20.57 -5.37
C GLU A 153 -1.91 20.59 -5.44
N VAL A 154 -1.24 21.45 -4.67
CA VAL A 154 0.22 21.44 -4.53
C VAL A 154 0.69 20.09 -3.97
N SER A 155 0.07 19.60 -2.89
CA SER A 155 0.41 18.31 -2.28
C SER A 155 0.22 17.15 -3.25
N LYS A 156 -0.88 17.16 -4.01
CA LYS A 156 -1.17 16.15 -5.02
C LYS A 156 -0.16 16.16 -6.17
N LEU A 157 0.27 17.33 -6.62
CA LEU A 157 1.30 17.45 -7.64
C LEU A 157 2.67 17.03 -7.10
N TYR A 158 3.02 17.43 -5.88
CA TYR A 158 4.22 16.99 -5.16
C TYR A 158 4.31 15.46 -5.11
N LEU A 159 3.23 14.78 -4.68
CA LEU A 159 3.18 13.31 -4.64
C LEU A 159 3.40 12.67 -6.03
N LYS A 160 2.85 13.26 -7.09
CA LYS A 160 3.07 12.79 -8.47
C LYS A 160 4.52 12.97 -8.92
N ILE A 161 5.17 14.06 -8.54
CA ILE A 161 6.56 14.34 -8.92
C ILE A 161 7.50 13.37 -8.20
N ILE A 162 7.38 13.19 -6.88
CA ILE A 162 8.26 12.26 -6.14
C ILE A 162 8.04 10.80 -6.58
N ALA A 163 6.80 10.40 -6.87
CA ALA A 163 6.51 9.08 -7.40
C ALA A 163 7.08 8.88 -8.81
N TYR A 164 7.11 9.94 -9.63
CA TYR A 164 7.76 9.89 -10.94
C TYR A 164 9.27 9.71 -10.81
N ILE A 165 9.93 10.48 -9.94
CA ILE A 165 11.37 10.35 -9.68
C ILE A 165 11.68 8.92 -9.18
N ALA A 166 10.90 8.42 -8.23
CA ALA A 166 11.07 7.07 -7.67
C ALA A 166 10.73 5.92 -8.64
N SER A 167 10.04 6.19 -9.75
CA SER A 167 9.59 5.13 -10.68
C SER A 167 10.67 4.65 -11.65
N ASP A 168 11.69 5.48 -11.90
CA ASP A 168 12.75 5.16 -12.85
C ASP A 168 13.92 4.50 -12.11
N ILE A 169 13.78 3.23 -11.75
CA ILE A 169 14.77 2.50 -10.94
C ILE A 169 16.03 2.13 -11.74
N ASN A 170 17.20 2.22 -11.10
CA ASN A 170 18.46 1.80 -11.71
C ASN A 170 18.58 0.26 -11.84
N GLU A 171 19.61 -0.21 -12.55
CA GLU A 171 19.86 -1.64 -12.77
C GLU A 171 20.18 -2.41 -11.47
N TYR A 172 20.71 -1.71 -10.47
CA TYR A 172 21.10 -2.29 -9.19
C TYR A 172 19.94 -2.43 -8.20
N CYS A 173 18.78 -1.81 -8.48
CA CYS A 173 17.57 -1.85 -7.66
C CYS A 173 17.72 -1.22 -6.26
N ASN A 174 18.71 -0.35 -6.07
CA ASN A 174 18.98 0.34 -4.80
C ASN A 174 18.56 1.81 -4.81
N GLU A 175 18.55 2.46 -5.97
CA GLU A 175 18.20 3.88 -6.14
C GLU A 175 17.50 4.10 -7.49
N SER A 176 16.86 5.27 -7.66
CA SER A 176 16.40 5.68 -8.99
C SER A 176 17.57 6.14 -9.87
N ASN A 177 17.39 6.06 -11.17
CA ASN A 177 18.19 6.82 -12.13
C ASN A 177 18.09 8.32 -11.82
N PRO A 178 19.14 9.09 -12.14
CA PRO A 178 19.12 10.54 -11.96
C PRO A 178 18.08 11.18 -12.89
N VAL A 179 17.14 11.92 -12.30
CA VAL A 179 16.13 12.68 -13.04
C VAL A 179 16.49 14.16 -13.02
N TYR A 180 16.66 14.75 -14.20
CA TYR A 180 16.99 16.16 -14.37
C TYR A 180 15.78 17.07 -14.17
N GLN A 181 16.00 18.27 -13.61
CA GLN A 181 14.95 19.25 -13.38
C GLN A 181 14.19 19.61 -14.67
N GLU A 182 14.88 19.64 -15.81
CA GLU A 182 14.32 19.90 -17.13
C GLU A 182 13.29 18.84 -17.51
N THR A 183 13.60 17.56 -17.27
CA THR A 183 12.68 16.43 -17.53
C THR A 183 11.43 16.52 -16.65
N ILE A 184 11.60 16.92 -15.37
CA ILE A 184 10.46 17.15 -14.46
C ILE A 184 9.63 18.34 -14.97
N PHE A 185 10.28 19.41 -15.44
CA PHE A 185 9.62 20.60 -15.97
C PHE A 185 8.85 20.30 -17.28
N GLU A 186 9.41 19.54 -18.21
CA GLU A 186 8.70 19.13 -19.43
C GLU A 186 7.41 18.37 -19.12
N LYS A 187 7.44 17.53 -18.08
CA LYS A 187 6.30 16.69 -17.69
C LYS A 187 5.26 17.42 -16.84
N PHE A 188 5.69 18.26 -15.91
CA PHE A 188 4.82 18.87 -14.89
C PHE A 188 4.76 20.40 -14.91
N GLY A 189 5.63 21.06 -15.68
CA GLY A 189 5.80 22.52 -15.71
C GLY A 189 4.61 23.30 -16.24
N LYS A 190 3.65 22.64 -16.91
CA LYS A 190 2.37 23.26 -17.34
C LYS A 190 1.40 23.51 -16.19
N SER A 191 1.61 22.89 -15.03
CA SER A 191 0.74 23.11 -13.87
C SER A 191 1.05 24.45 -13.20
N GLU A 192 0.02 25.22 -12.88
CA GLU A 192 0.16 26.46 -12.10
C GLU A 192 0.82 26.24 -10.73
N TYR A 193 0.65 25.03 -10.16
CA TYR A 193 1.21 24.64 -8.86
C TYR A 193 2.66 24.12 -8.93
N TYR A 194 3.28 24.07 -10.12
CA TYR A 194 4.59 23.44 -10.32
C TYR A 194 5.68 24.02 -9.42
N LYS A 195 5.78 25.35 -9.34
CA LYS A 195 6.81 26.03 -8.54
C LYS A 195 6.69 25.66 -7.05
N SER A 196 5.49 25.71 -6.51
CA SER A 196 5.18 25.37 -5.12
C SER A 196 5.44 23.88 -4.84
N ALA A 197 5.04 22.99 -5.75
CA ALA A 197 5.31 21.56 -5.61
C ALA A 197 6.82 21.26 -5.66
N MET A 198 7.58 21.89 -6.56
CA MET A 198 9.04 21.73 -6.62
C MET A 198 9.75 22.27 -5.38
N LYS A 199 9.24 23.37 -4.78
CA LYS A 199 9.72 23.84 -3.48
C LYS A 199 9.56 22.74 -2.41
N MET A 200 8.40 22.08 -2.37
CA MET A 200 8.16 20.95 -1.46
C MET A 200 9.06 19.74 -1.76
N VAL A 201 9.34 19.42 -3.03
CA VAL A 201 10.30 18.37 -3.38
C VAL A 201 11.68 18.68 -2.80
N LYS A 202 12.15 19.92 -2.93
CA LYS A 202 13.48 20.33 -2.42
C LYS A 202 13.56 20.33 -0.90
N THR A 203 12.53 20.81 -0.20
CA THR A 203 12.56 20.94 1.26
C THR A 203 12.17 19.66 2.00
N SER A 204 11.25 18.88 1.43
CA SER A 204 10.59 17.76 2.10
C SER A 204 10.81 16.42 1.38
N GLY A 205 11.50 16.41 0.23
CA GLY A 205 11.80 15.19 -0.52
C GLY A 205 12.57 14.15 0.30
N ARG A 206 13.57 14.60 1.08
CA ARG A 206 14.40 13.71 1.91
C ARG A 206 13.61 13.00 3.01
N GLY A 207 12.58 13.65 3.56
CA GLY A 207 11.69 13.07 4.58
C GLY A 207 10.48 12.34 4.01
N SER A 208 10.38 12.20 2.69
CA SER A 208 9.29 11.46 2.04
C SER A 208 9.54 9.96 2.08
N GLU A 209 8.51 9.17 1.77
CA GLU A 209 8.63 7.70 1.68
C GLU A 209 9.64 7.21 0.63
N TYR A 210 10.00 8.07 -0.34
CA TYR A 210 10.95 7.74 -1.42
C TYR A 210 12.36 8.29 -1.19
N GLU A 211 12.60 9.01 -0.09
CA GLU A 211 13.91 9.58 0.27
C GLU A 211 14.59 10.31 -0.91
N ILE A 212 13.94 11.36 -1.42
CA ILE A 212 14.44 12.11 -2.58
C ILE A 212 15.55 13.07 -2.15
N GLU A 213 16.74 12.90 -2.69
CA GLU A 213 17.82 13.88 -2.59
C GLU A 213 17.93 14.73 -3.87
N HIS A 214 18.29 16.00 -3.69
CA HIS A 214 18.46 16.96 -4.78
C HIS A 214 19.88 17.53 -4.73
N ASN A 215 20.60 17.43 -5.84
CA ASN A 215 21.96 17.95 -5.99
C ASN A 215 22.13 18.59 -7.37
N HIS A 216 22.41 19.90 -7.43
CA HIS A 216 22.65 20.65 -8.68
C HIS A 216 21.58 20.42 -9.78
N GLY A 217 20.29 20.39 -9.43
CA GLY A 217 19.21 20.19 -10.39
C GLY A 217 18.95 18.73 -10.79
N ILE A 218 19.67 17.77 -10.19
CA ILE A 218 19.45 16.34 -10.34
C ILE A 218 18.70 15.83 -9.11
N TYR A 219 17.73 14.94 -9.33
CA TYR A 219 16.93 14.31 -8.28
C TYR A 219 17.11 12.78 -8.33
N ILE A 220 17.37 12.19 -7.17
CA ILE A 220 17.56 10.73 -7.01
C ILE A 220 16.71 10.26 -5.83
N SER A 221 16.03 9.14 -5.97
CA SER A 221 15.30 8.44 -4.91
C SER A 221 16.14 7.31 -4.35
N PHE A 222 16.40 7.32 -3.04
CA PHE A 222 17.09 6.22 -2.34
C PHE A 222 16.16 5.10 -1.87
N ASN A 223 14.85 5.31 -1.99
CA ASN A 223 13.85 4.27 -1.79
C ASN A 223 12.90 4.18 -3.00
N PRO A 224 13.39 3.73 -4.17
CA PRO A 224 12.63 3.73 -5.41
C PRO A 224 11.47 2.73 -5.41
N ILE A 225 10.51 2.94 -6.30
CA ILE A 225 9.38 2.02 -6.51
C ILE A 225 9.90 0.77 -7.24
N LEU A 226 10.08 -0.30 -6.48
CA LEU A 226 10.64 -1.55 -7.01
C LEU A 226 9.68 -2.22 -8.02
N ASN A 227 10.17 -2.45 -9.24
CA ASN A 227 9.51 -3.33 -10.21
C ASN A 227 9.56 -4.81 -9.75
N THR A 228 8.83 -5.70 -10.40
CA THR A 228 8.78 -7.14 -10.02
C THR A 228 10.14 -7.83 -10.08
N LYS A 229 10.99 -7.45 -11.04
CA LYS A 229 12.37 -7.98 -11.17
C LYS A 229 13.22 -7.57 -9.97
N CYS A 230 13.17 -6.29 -9.61
CA CYS A 230 13.89 -5.73 -8.47
C CYS A 230 13.38 -6.27 -7.13
N LYS A 231 12.07 -6.49 -6.99
CA LYS A 231 11.51 -7.16 -5.81
C LYS A 231 12.07 -8.57 -5.66
N ALA A 232 12.15 -9.34 -6.75
CA ALA A 232 12.73 -10.68 -6.73
C ALA A 232 14.23 -10.64 -6.42
N LYS A 233 14.99 -9.73 -7.05
CA LYS A 233 16.43 -9.56 -6.81
C LYS A 233 16.70 -9.19 -5.34
N LYS A 234 16.04 -8.16 -4.83
CA LYS A 234 16.16 -7.72 -3.43
C LYS A 234 15.76 -8.82 -2.45
N PHE A 235 14.69 -9.57 -2.75
CA PHE A 235 14.29 -10.73 -1.94
C PHE A 235 15.38 -11.81 -1.91
N VAL A 236 15.99 -12.14 -3.05
CA VAL A 236 17.09 -13.12 -3.12
C VAL A 236 18.32 -12.63 -2.38
N GLU A 237 18.68 -11.36 -2.50
CA GLU A 237 19.84 -10.76 -1.80
C GLU A 237 19.62 -10.76 -0.27
N GLU A 238 18.45 -10.32 0.20
CA GLU A 238 18.12 -10.27 1.63
C GLU A 238 17.94 -11.67 2.26
N ASN A 239 17.54 -12.66 1.46
CA ASN A 239 17.23 -14.01 1.95
C ASN A 239 18.18 -15.09 1.39
N MET A 240 19.37 -14.71 0.92
CA MET A 240 20.29 -15.63 0.25
C MET A 240 20.64 -16.83 1.13
N THR A 241 20.94 -16.58 2.42
CA THR A 241 21.24 -17.63 3.40
C THR A 241 20.06 -18.59 3.59
N THR A 242 18.84 -18.04 3.70
CA THR A 242 17.61 -18.84 3.86
C THR A 242 17.36 -19.71 2.63
N LEU A 243 17.55 -19.17 1.43
CA LEU A 243 17.39 -19.93 0.17
C LEU A 243 18.43 -21.06 0.07
N ILE A 244 19.68 -20.82 0.46
CA ILE A 244 20.72 -21.86 0.51
C ILE A 244 20.33 -22.96 1.50
N LEU A 245 19.85 -22.60 2.69
CA LEU A 245 19.40 -23.57 3.70
C LEU A 245 18.23 -24.42 3.20
N ILE A 246 17.26 -23.82 2.52
CA ILE A 246 16.15 -24.54 1.88
C ILE A 246 16.69 -25.51 0.81
N GLY A 247 17.65 -25.07 -0.01
CA GLY A 247 18.31 -25.92 -1.01
C GLY A 247 19.02 -27.13 -0.39
N VAL A 248 19.79 -26.93 0.68
CA VAL A 248 20.45 -28.00 1.44
C VAL A 248 19.43 -28.95 2.05
N LEU A 249 18.35 -28.43 2.64
CA LEU A 249 17.28 -29.24 3.22
C LEU A 249 16.61 -30.14 2.16
N ILE A 250 16.29 -29.59 0.98
CA ILE A 250 15.72 -30.36 -0.14
C ILE A 250 16.68 -31.45 -0.58
N LEU A 251 17.98 -31.15 -0.70
CA LEU A 251 18.99 -32.14 -1.06
C LEU A 251 19.08 -33.28 -0.04
N LEU A 252 19.09 -32.96 1.25
CA LEU A 252 19.11 -33.95 2.32
C LEU A 252 17.86 -34.83 2.31
N LEU A 253 16.68 -34.25 2.09
CA LEU A 253 15.44 -35.01 1.95
C LEU A 253 15.48 -35.97 0.76
N LEU A 254 16.02 -35.54 -0.38
CA LEU A 254 16.19 -36.40 -1.55
C LEU A 254 17.14 -37.57 -1.26
N VAL A 255 18.26 -37.34 -0.57
CA VAL A 255 19.21 -38.40 -0.16
C VAL A 255 18.54 -39.42 0.77
N LEU A 256 17.74 -38.96 1.73
CA LEU A 256 16.99 -39.83 2.62
C LEU A 256 15.95 -40.67 1.87
N ILE A 257 15.20 -40.06 0.95
CA ILE A 257 14.21 -40.76 0.12
C ILE A 257 14.89 -41.86 -0.71
N VAL A 258 16.01 -41.54 -1.37
CA VAL A 258 16.77 -42.53 -2.15
C VAL A 258 17.27 -43.67 -1.26
N SER A 259 17.79 -43.36 -0.08
CA SER A 259 18.26 -44.35 0.88
C SER A 259 17.15 -45.29 1.36
N VAL A 260 15.95 -44.76 1.64
CA VAL A 260 14.78 -45.55 2.01
C VAL A 260 14.31 -46.44 0.85
N ILE A 261 14.29 -45.92 -0.38
CA ILE A 261 13.91 -46.70 -1.57
C ILE A 261 14.91 -47.83 -1.81
N MET A 262 16.22 -47.55 -1.74
CA MET A 262 17.26 -48.56 -1.89
C MET A 262 17.11 -49.65 -0.83
N LYS A 263 16.97 -49.27 0.44
CA LYS A 263 16.80 -50.24 1.53
C LYS A 263 15.53 -51.08 1.37
N SER A 264 14.43 -50.46 0.94
CA SER A 264 13.16 -51.14 0.65
C SER A 264 13.31 -52.17 -0.48
N ARG A 265 14.03 -51.81 -1.55
CA ARG A 265 14.30 -52.72 -2.68
C ARG A 265 15.09 -53.94 -2.23
N GLU A 266 16.16 -53.76 -1.47
CA GLU A 266 16.93 -54.89 -0.95
C GLU A 266 16.07 -55.79 -0.05
N ASN A 267 15.23 -55.20 0.81
CA ASN A 267 14.31 -55.97 1.67
C ASN A 267 13.28 -56.76 0.84
N SER A 268 12.80 -56.20 -0.28
CA SER A 268 11.92 -56.89 -1.22
C SER A 268 12.60 -58.08 -1.88
N GLU A 269 13.90 -57.98 -2.20
CA GLU A 269 14.68 -59.10 -2.76
C GLU A 269 14.89 -60.21 -1.72
N VAL A 270 15.21 -59.86 -0.46
CA VAL A 270 15.28 -60.83 0.67
C VAL A 270 13.95 -61.58 0.83
N LYS A 271 12.82 -60.86 0.85
CA LYS A 271 11.49 -61.47 0.95
C LYS A 271 11.16 -62.38 -0.22
N ARG A 272 11.46 -61.95 -1.45
CA ARG A 272 11.25 -62.76 -2.66
C ARG A 272 12.07 -64.05 -2.63
N TYR A 273 13.31 -63.97 -2.16
CA TYR A 273 14.19 -65.14 -2.05
C TYR A 273 13.74 -66.10 -0.94
N ALA A 274 13.40 -65.57 0.25
CA ALA A 274 12.82 -66.36 1.33
C ALA A 274 11.54 -67.09 0.90
N GLN A 275 10.64 -66.41 0.18
CA GLN A 275 9.44 -67.03 -0.38
C GLN A 275 9.76 -68.13 -1.40
N ALA A 276 10.82 -67.98 -2.19
CA ALA A 276 11.25 -69.02 -3.12
C ALA A 276 11.73 -70.28 -2.38
N ILE A 277 12.47 -70.14 -1.28
CA ILE A 277 12.87 -71.26 -0.40
C ILE A 277 11.63 -71.96 0.16
N VAL A 278 10.67 -71.21 0.71
CA VAL A 278 9.43 -71.80 1.26
C VAL A 278 8.67 -72.58 0.19
N ARG A 279 8.58 -72.05 -1.04
CA ARG A 279 7.94 -72.77 -2.17
C ARG A 279 8.68 -74.07 -2.52
N GLN A 280 10.01 -74.07 -2.47
CA GLN A 280 10.79 -75.29 -2.69
C GLN A 280 10.53 -76.33 -1.59
N LEU A 281 10.51 -75.90 -0.32
CA LEU A 281 10.18 -76.79 0.81
C LEU A 281 8.76 -77.38 0.70
N LEU A 282 7.79 -76.59 0.22
CA LEU A 282 6.43 -77.06 -0.03
C LEU A 282 6.35 -78.09 -1.17
N SER A 283 7.25 -78.00 -2.15
CA SER A 283 7.31 -78.95 -3.27
C SER A 283 8.01 -80.26 -2.94
N ASP A 284 8.90 -80.27 -1.93
CA ASP A 284 9.57 -81.48 -1.47
C ASP A 284 8.57 -82.43 -0.78
N ARG A 285 8.73 -83.75 -1.00
CA ARG A 285 7.80 -84.77 -0.47
C ARG A 285 7.60 -84.63 1.05
N LYS A 286 6.35 -84.81 1.48
CA LYS A 286 5.87 -84.68 2.87
C LYS A 286 6.84 -85.31 3.89
N GLY A 287 7.19 -84.53 4.92
CA GLY A 287 7.99 -84.99 6.07
C GLY A 287 9.52 -84.98 5.88
N LYS A 288 10.04 -84.53 4.73
CA LYS A 288 11.49 -84.43 4.52
C LYS A 288 12.03 -83.09 5.04
N PHE A 289 12.85 -83.16 6.09
CA PHE A 289 13.62 -82.01 6.59
C PHE A 289 14.92 -81.84 5.79
N ARG A 290 15.24 -80.60 5.38
CA ARG A 290 16.49 -80.21 4.71
C ARG A 290 17.32 -79.26 5.56
N TYR A 291 18.64 -79.26 5.41
CA TYR A 291 19.48 -78.32 6.15
C TYR A 291 19.33 -76.91 5.58
N ALA A 292 19.33 -75.89 6.43
CA ALA A 292 19.26 -74.49 5.98
C ALA A 292 20.42 -74.15 5.03
N THR A 293 21.61 -74.70 5.28
CA THR A 293 22.81 -74.56 4.43
C THR A 293 22.63 -75.10 3.02
N ASP A 294 21.67 -76.00 2.77
CA ASP A 294 21.38 -76.51 1.42
C ASP A 294 20.78 -75.42 0.51
N PHE A 295 20.26 -74.34 1.11
CA PHE A 295 19.69 -73.18 0.42
C PHE A 295 20.62 -71.96 0.49
N GLU A 296 21.81 -72.10 1.07
CA GLU A 296 22.75 -71.00 1.23
C GLU A 296 23.26 -70.54 -0.14
N LEU A 297 23.26 -69.22 -0.31
CA LEU A 297 23.70 -68.58 -1.54
C LEU A 297 25.23 -68.64 -1.65
N THR A 298 25.74 -68.76 -2.88
CA THR A 298 27.18 -68.60 -3.14
C THR A 298 27.66 -67.22 -2.70
N GLU A 299 28.90 -67.11 -2.23
CA GLU A 299 29.51 -65.83 -1.80
C GLU A 299 29.49 -64.75 -2.89
N THR A 300 29.42 -65.16 -4.16
CA THR A 300 29.30 -64.26 -5.31
C THR A 300 27.94 -63.57 -5.40
N ASN A 301 26.90 -64.07 -4.73
CA ASN A 301 25.57 -63.45 -4.73
C ASN A 301 25.52 -62.33 -3.68
N SER A 302 25.06 -61.14 -4.06
CA SER A 302 24.94 -59.98 -3.17
C SER A 302 24.04 -60.23 -1.95
N LEU A 303 23.06 -61.13 -2.08
CA LEU A 303 22.14 -61.49 -0.99
C LEU A 303 22.78 -62.43 0.06
N SER A 304 23.94 -63.05 -0.22
CA SER A 304 24.66 -63.88 0.75
C SER A 304 25.02 -63.10 2.03
N LYS A 305 25.38 -61.81 1.89
CA LYS A 305 25.65 -60.90 3.02
C LYS A 305 24.45 -60.69 3.94
N ARG A 306 23.24 -61.03 3.47
CA ARG A 306 21.97 -60.89 4.20
C ARG A 306 21.35 -62.25 4.53
N TRP A 307 22.15 -63.32 4.51
CA TRP A 307 21.67 -64.68 4.78
C TRP A 307 20.90 -64.79 6.10
N ASN A 308 21.37 -64.15 7.17
CA ASN A 308 20.67 -64.13 8.46
C ASN A 308 19.25 -63.54 8.37
N GLU A 309 19.05 -62.52 7.54
CA GLU A 309 17.74 -61.90 7.35
C GLU A 309 16.82 -62.80 6.51
N ILE A 310 17.38 -63.49 5.51
CA ILE A 310 16.67 -64.50 4.71
C ILE A 310 16.21 -65.65 5.61
N VAL A 311 17.12 -66.22 6.41
CA VAL A 311 16.84 -67.27 7.40
C VAL A 311 15.72 -66.84 8.33
N HIS A 312 15.82 -65.64 8.90
CA HIS A 312 14.79 -65.10 9.78
C HIS A 312 13.43 -64.94 9.09
N GLU A 313 13.40 -64.47 7.84
CA GLU A 313 12.14 -64.33 7.09
C GLU A 313 11.53 -65.68 6.67
N VAL A 314 12.36 -66.70 6.39
CA VAL A 314 11.90 -68.08 6.16
C VAL A 314 11.30 -68.67 7.43
N GLU A 315 12.00 -68.55 8.57
CA GLU A 315 11.57 -69.09 9.87
C GLU A 315 10.34 -68.38 10.44
N ARG A 316 10.11 -67.11 10.05
CA ARG A 316 8.89 -66.36 10.40
C ARG A 316 7.66 -66.91 9.66
N ASN A 317 7.82 -67.67 8.58
CA ASN A 317 6.68 -68.22 7.86
C ASN A 317 6.02 -69.34 8.70
N PRO A 318 4.70 -69.25 9.01
CA PRO A 318 4.04 -70.20 9.90
C PRO A 318 3.97 -71.64 9.36
N LEU A 319 4.23 -71.84 8.07
CA LEU A 319 4.25 -73.18 7.47
C LEU A 319 5.58 -73.92 7.68
N VAL A 320 6.64 -73.20 8.09
CA VAL A 320 7.98 -73.76 8.20
C VAL A 320 8.27 -74.20 9.64
N ILE A 321 8.45 -75.50 9.86
CA ILE A 321 8.99 -76.03 11.12
C ILE A 321 10.50 -75.96 11.10
N THR A 322 11.07 -75.43 12.18
CA THR A 322 12.52 -75.40 12.37
C THR A 322 12.94 -76.40 13.44
N LEU A 323 13.87 -77.29 13.11
CA LEU A 323 14.51 -78.21 14.04
C LEU A 323 15.97 -77.82 14.24
N ASN A 324 16.36 -77.50 15.47
CA ASN A 324 17.74 -77.22 15.81
C ASN A 324 18.49 -78.54 16.06
N GLY A 325 19.50 -78.84 15.23
CA GLY A 325 20.36 -80.01 15.39
C GLY A 325 21.82 -79.65 15.63
N LEU A 326 22.62 -80.62 16.07
CA LEU A 326 24.08 -80.46 16.30
C LEU A 326 24.85 -80.03 15.03
N LYS A 327 24.31 -80.34 13.84
CA LYS A 327 24.89 -79.99 12.54
C LYS A 327 24.28 -78.73 11.92
N GLY A 328 23.49 -77.97 12.67
CA GLY A 328 22.79 -76.78 12.20
C GLY A 328 21.27 -76.93 12.16
N LYS A 329 20.60 -75.89 11.65
CA LYS A 329 19.15 -75.82 11.54
C LYS A 329 18.64 -76.64 10.37
N LYS A 330 17.53 -77.33 10.57
CA LYS A 330 16.76 -78.00 9.53
C LYS A 330 15.39 -77.37 9.37
N TRP A 331 14.95 -77.23 8.13
CA TRP A 331 13.62 -76.74 7.78
C TRP A 331 12.78 -77.85 7.16
N GLY A 332 11.50 -77.87 7.50
CA GLY A 332 10.46 -78.75 6.94
C GLY A 332 9.11 -78.05 7.00
N ILE A 333 8.05 -78.67 6.47
CA ILE A 333 6.69 -78.11 6.48
C ILE A 333 5.80 -78.91 7.45
N GLU A 334 5.08 -78.21 8.33
CA GLU A 334 4.02 -78.79 9.17
C GLU A 334 2.77 -79.03 8.33
N HIS A 335 2.11 -80.17 8.54
CA HIS A 335 0.87 -80.50 7.85
C HIS A 335 -0.35 -80.30 8.73
#